data_AF-A0A845UBP3-F1
#
_entry.id   AF-A0A845UBP3-F1
#
_cell.length_a   1.000
_cell.length_b   1.000
_cell.length_c   1.000
_cell.angle_alpha   90.00
_cell.angle_beta   90.00
_cell.angle_gamma   90.00
#
_symmetry.space_group_name_H-M   'P 1'
#
loop_
_entity.id
_entity.type
_entity.pdbx_description
1 polymer ?
#
loop_
_entity_poly.entity_id
_entity_poly.type
_entity_poly.pdbx_seq_one_letter_code
_entity_poly.pdbx_strand_id
1 'polypeptide(L)'
;MNKNTFEAQLAANFIASEIKRNGNNVFERMKKLHAVFNSDAFTMQELTEVLAPDWKSPEQIEAERLAAEEAAKAEALAKAARKAA
;
A
#
# COMPACT_ATOMS: atom_id res chain seq x y z
N MET A 1 -28.61 -4.86 27.14
CA MET A 1 -27.48 -4.94 26.19
C MET A 1 -26.67 -3.66 26.31
N ASN A 2 -25.35 -3.76 26.54
CA ASN A 2 -24.46 -2.60 26.55
C ASN A 2 -24.41 -2.00 25.14
N LYS A 3 -24.88 -0.76 24.98
CA LYS A 3 -24.88 -0.03 23.69
C LYS A 3 -23.49 -0.03 23.03
N ASN A 4 -22.46 0.04 23.87
CA ASN A 4 -21.05 0.02 23.49
C ASN A 4 -20.64 -1.26 22.72
N THR A 5 -21.28 -2.41 23.01
CA THR A 5 -20.96 -3.69 22.34
C THR A 5 -21.64 -3.80 20.98
N PHE A 6 -22.85 -3.25 20.83
CA PHE A 6 -23.59 -3.30 19.57
C PHE A 6 -22.96 -2.40 18.50
N GLU A 7 -22.58 -1.18 18.88
CA GLU A 7 -21.92 -0.22 17.98
C GLU A 7 -20.55 -0.73 17.54
N ALA A 8 -19.76 -1.31 18.45
CA ALA A 8 -18.47 -1.93 18.11
C ALA A 8 -18.64 -3.09 17.11
N GLN A 9 -19.68 -3.90 17.26
CA GLN A 9 -19.92 -5.04 16.40
C GLN A 9 -20.43 -4.62 15.02
N LEU A 10 -21.26 -3.58 14.93
CA LEU A 10 -21.63 -2.95 13.66
C LEU A 10 -20.43 -2.35 12.93
N ALA A 11 -19.57 -1.63 13.64
CA ALA A 11 -18.35 -1.06 13.08
C ALA A 11 -17.40 -2.15 12.54
N ALA A 12 -17.19 -3.23 13.30
CA ALA A 12 -16.39 -4.36 12.86
C ALA A 12 -16.97 -5.04 11.60
N ASN A 13 -18.29 -5.23 11.55
CA ASN A 13 -18.97 -5.80 10.39
C ASN A 13 -18.87 -4.90 9.16
N PHE A 14 -18.95 -3.59 9.33
CA PHE A 14 -18.76 -2.62 8.25
C PHE A 14 -17.33 -2.69 7.67
N ILE A 15 -16.32 -2.69 8.54
CA ILE A 15 -14.91 -2.80 8.12
C ILE A 15 -14.68 -4.11 7.38
N ALA A 16 -15.18 -5.23 7.92
CA ALA A 16 -15.06 -6.53 7.27
C ALA A 16 -15.74 -6.57 5.89
N SER A 17 -16.90 -5.93 5.75
CA SER A 17 -17.62 -5.80 4.47
C SER A 17 -16.82 -5.00 3.44
N GLU A 18 -16.24 -3.87 3.84
CA GLU A 18 -15.43 -3.02 2.95
C GLU A 18 -14.14 -3.73 2.49
N ILE A 19 -13.46 -4.44 3.39
CA ILE A 19 -12.30 -5.27 3.03
C ILE A 19 -12.70 -6.35 2.02
N LYS A 20 -13.84 -7.02 2.24
CA LYS A 20 -14.30 -8.08 1.34
C LYS A 20 -14.71 -7.54 -0.04
N ARG A 21 -15.31 -6.35 -0.10
CA ARG A 21 -15.83 -5.77 -1.34
C ARG A 21 -14.75 -5.10 -2.18
N ASN A 22 -13.87 -4.33 -1.54
CA ASN A 22 -12.95 -3.42 -2.22
C ASN A 22 -11.48 -3.78 -1.96
N GLY A 23 -11.19 -4.83 -1.17
CA GLY A 23 -9.82 -5.18 -0.74
C GLY A 23 -9.22 -4.19 0.26
N ASN A 24 -9.95 -3.14 0.63
CA ASN A 24 -9.43 -1.99 1.35
C ASN A 24 -9.92 -1.94 2.79
N ASN A 25 -8.99 -1.82 3.73
CA ASN A 25 -9.31 -1.54 5.13
C ASN A 25 -9.53 -0.04 5.32
N VAL A 26 -10.78 0.39 5.20
CA VAL A 26 -11.19 1.80 5.32
C VAL A 26 -10.82 2.39 6.67
N PHE A 27 -10.90 1.61 7.75
CA PHE A 27 -10.58 2.09 9.10
C PHE A 27 -9.09 2.40 9.26
N GLU A 28 -8.21 1.48 8.83
CA GLU A 28 -6.77 1.73 8.85
C GLU A 28 -6.38 2.91 7.97
N ARG A 29 -7.04 3.08 6.82
CA ARG A 29 -6.83 4.24 5.95
C ARG A 29 -7.22 5.55 6.63
N MET A 30 -8.39 5.60 7.28
CA MET A 30 -8.84 6.78 8.02
C MET A 30 -7.93 7.11 9.20
N LYS A 31 -7.41 6.10 9.90
CA LYS A 31 -6.44 6.27 10.97
C LYS A 31 -5.13 6.89 10.47
N LYS A 32 -4.61 6.44 9.31
CA LYS A 32 -3.43 7.04 8.68
C LYS A 32 -3.69 8.47 8.22
N LEU A 33 -4.84 8.74 7.60
CA LEU A 33 -5.25 10.10 7.22
C LEU A 33 -5.27 11.03 8.42
N HIS A 34 -5.89 10.59 9.53
CA HIS A 34 -5.93 11.36 10.75
C HIS A 34 -4.53 11.62 11.32
N ALA A 35 -3.61 10.66 11.23
CA ALA A 35 -2.23 10.87 11.66
C ALA A 35 -1.50 11.93 10.80
N VAL A 36 -1.68 11.89 9.47
CA VAL A 36 -1.10 12.87 8.54
C VAL A 36 -1.65 14.28 8.82
N PHE A 37 -2.98 14.41 8.93
CA PHE A 37 -3.64 15.69 9.22
C PHE A 37 -3.26 16.31 10.57
N ASN A 38 -2.91 15.48 11.56
CA ASN A 38 -2.46 15.96 12.88
C ASN A 38 -0.95 16.20 12.96
N SER A 39 -0.19 15.95 11.88
CA SER A 39 1.21 16.33 11.86
C SER A 39 1.34 17.82 11.51
N ASP A 40 2.16 18.54 12.26
CA ASP A 40 2.32 20.01 12.11
C ASP A 40 2.91 20.42 10.75
N ALA A 41 3.46 19.48 9.98
CA ALA A 41 4.13 19.75 8.71
C ALA A 41 3.97 18.58 7.71
N PHE A 42 2.75 18.07 7.49
CA PHE A 42 2.59 17.06 6.45
C PHE A 42 2.85 17.62 5.06
N THR A 43 3.49 16.82 4.24
CA THR A 43 3.70 17.09 2.82
C THR A 43 2.49 16.58 2.02
N MET A 44 2.21 17.23 0.88
CA MET A 44 1.16 16.74 -0.03
C MET A 44 1.46 15.35 -0.60
N GLN A 45 2.74 14.95 -0.60
CA GLN A 45 3.17 13.62 -0.98
C GLN A 45 2.69 12.57 0.04
N GLU A 46 2.89 12.79 1.34
CA GLU A 46 2.39 11.89 2.39
C GLU A 46 0.86 11.74 2.35
N LEU A 47 0.14 12.82 2.06
CA LEU A 47 -1.31 12.76 1.88
C LEU A 47 -1.70 11.90 0.65
N THR A 48 -0.95 12.04 -0.45
CA THR A 48 -1.20 11.31 -1.69
C THR A 48 -0.92 9.82 -1.53
N GLU A 49 0.15 9.44 -0.82
CA GLU A 49 0.47 8.04 -0.52
C GLU A 49 -0.61 7.36 0.35
N VAL A 50 -1.20 8.09 1.30
CA VAL A 50 -2.31 7.54 2.12
C VAL A 50 -3.63 7.47 1.33
N LEU A 51 -3.86 8.40 0.39
CA LEU A 51 -5.07 8.43 -0.43
C LEU A 51 -5.02 7.49 -1.63
N ALA A 52 -3.84 7.23 -2.17
CA ALA A 52 -3.63 6.41 -3.35
C ALA A 52 -2.48 5.44 -3.05
N PRO A 53 -2.75 4.29 -2.40
CA PRO A 53 -1.70 3.33 -2.03
C PRO A 53 -0.98 2.71 -3.24
N ASP A 54 -1.61 2.74 -4.42
CA ASP A 54 -1.00 2.30 -5.69
C ASP A 54 -0.24 3.43 -6.41
N TRP A 55 -0.30 4.66 -5.89
CA TRP A 55 0.44 5.77 -6.46
C TRP A 55 1.93 5.60 -6.15
N LYS A 56 2.74 5.66 -7.20
CA LYS A 56 4.19 5.63 -7.12
C LYS A 56 4.72 6.97 -7.57
N SER A 57 5.70 7.51 -6.84
CA SER A 57 6.42 8.69 -7.30
C SER A 57 7.20 8.37 -8.58
N PRO A 58 7.50 9.37 -9.44
CA PRO A 58 8.35 9.15 -10.62
C PRO A 58 9.69 8.48 -10.27
N GLU A 59 10.27 8.85 -9.14
CA GLU A 59 11.52 8.29 -8.62
C GLU A 59 11.37 6.82 -8.23
N GLN A 60 10.26 6.43 -7.59
CA GLN A 60 9.95 5.03 -7.28
C GLN A 60 9.73 4.20 -8.54
N ILE A 61 9.09 4.77 -9.56
CA ILE A 61 8.89 4.12 -10.86
C ILE A 61 10.23 3.89 -11.55
N GLU A 62 11.13 4.88 -11.54
CA GLU A 62 12.47 4.74 -12.11
C GLU A 62 13.33 3.74 -11.34
N ALA A 63 13.27 3.74 -10.01
CA ALA A 63 13.98 2.80 -9.16
C ALA A 63 13.53 1.35 -9.40
N GLU A 64 12.21 1.10 -9.50
CA GLU A 64 11.69 -0.22 -9.85
C GLU A 64 12.09 -0.65 -11.26
N ARG A 65 12.10 0.28 -12.23
CA ARG A 65 12.54 -0.02 -13.59
C ARG A 65 14.01 -0.43 -13.62
N LEU A 66 14.87 0.29 -12.90
CA LEU A 66 16.30 -0.04 -12.81
C LEU A 66 16.52 -1.40 -12.13
N ALA A 67 15.82 -1.67 -11.03
CA ALA A 67 15.89 -2.96 -10.34
C ALA A 67 15.41 -4.13 -11.23
N ALA A 68 14.33 -3.91 -12.00
CA ALA A 68 13.83 -4.90 -12.96
C ALA A 68 14.82 -5.14 -14.11
N GLU A 69 15.51 -4.10 -14.59
CA GLU A 69 16.50 -4.22 -15.65
C GLU A 69 17.77 -4.95 -15.18
N GLU A 70 18.23 -4.71 -13.95
CA GLU A 70 19.33 -5.46 -13.34
C GLU A 70 18.97 -6.93 -13.09
N ALA A 71 17.78 -7.20 -12.57
CA ALA A 71 17.29 -8.57 -12.39
C ALA A 71 17.18 -9.32 -13.72
N ALA A 72 16.68 -8.67 -14.78
CA ALA A 72 16.59 -9.25 -16.11
C ALA A 72 17.97 -9.53 -16.72
N LYS A 73 18.96 -8.65 -16.50
CA LYS A 73 20.35 -8.89 -16.93
C LYS A 73 21.00 -10.04 -16.17
N ALA A 74 20.78 -10.13 -14.86
CA ALA A 74 21.28 -11.23 -14.03
C ALA A 74 20.66 -12.57 -14.44
N GLU A 75 19.36 -12.61 -14.71
CA GLU A 75 18.67 -13.82 -15.16
C GLU A 75 19.11 -14.24 -16.57
N ALA A 76 19.30 -13.28 -17.49
CA ALA A 76 19.83 -13.53 -18.82
C ALA A 76 21.25 -14.12 -18.78
N LEU A 77 22.12 -13.59 -17.92
CA LEU A 77 23.47 -14.11 -17.70
C LEU A 77 23.46 -15.51 -17.07
N ALA A 78 22.61 -15.75 -16.06
CA ALA A 78 22.46 -17.07 -15.44
C ALA A 78 21.94 -18.12 -16.42
N LYS A 79 21.01 -17.73 -17.32
CA LYS A 79 20.48 -18.60 -18.38
C LYS A 79 21.51 -18.87 -19.47
N ALA A 80 22.35 -17.88 -19.82
CA ALA A 80 23.46 -18.06 -20.75
C ALA A 80 24.53 -19.01 -20.18
N ALA A 81 24.89 -18.86 -18.90
CA ALA A 81 25.85 -19.74 -18.22
C ALA A 81 25.35 -21.19 -18.13
N ARG A 82 24.05 -21.41 -17.84
CA ARG A 82 23.45 -22.75 -17.84
C ARG A 82 23.36 -23.42 -19.21
N LYS A 83 23.36 -22.64 -20.30
CA LYS A 83 23.33 -23.16 -21.67
C LYS A 83 24.72 -23.46 -22.22
N ALA A 84 25.76 -22.95 -21.57
CA ALA A 84 27.16 -23.14 -21.91
C ALA A 84 27.87 -24.23 -21.07
N ALA A 85 27.18 -24.79 -20.06
CA ALA A 85 27.59 -25.96 -19.29
C ALA A 85 26.89 -27.22 -19.81
#